data_AF-A0A3C0BFZ2-F1
#
_entry.id   AF-A0A3C0BFZ2-F1
#
_cell.length_a   1.000
_cell.length_b   1.000
_cell.length_c   1.000
_cell.angle_alpha   90.00
_cell.angle_beta   90.00
_cell.angle_gamma   90.00
#
_symmetry.space_group_name_H-M   'P 1'
#
loop_
_entity.id
_entity.type
_entity.pdbx_description
1 polymer ?
#
loop_
_entity_poly.entity_id
_entity_poly.type
_entity_poly.pdbx_seq_one_letter_code
_entity_poly.pdbx_strand_id
1 'polypeptide(L)' 'MEQKKYNVDSFNLDHTKVTAPFVRLASKKVGPKGDVVTKFDIRFTQPNKEFMTTA' A
#
# COMPACT_ATOMS: atom_id res chain seq x y z
N MET A 1 -22.18 2.54 6.22
CA MET A 1 -21.41 1.61 7.08
C MET A 1 -20.03 2.21 7.27
N GLU A 2 -19.68 2.56 8.50
CA GLU A 2 -18.48 3.33 8.83
C GLU A 2 -17.23 2.48 8.59
N GLN A 3 -16.40 2.87 7.61
CA GLN A 3 -15.17 2.15 7.30
C GLN A 3 -14.15 2.37 8.42
N LYS A 4 -13.81 1.28 9.12
CA LYS A 4 -12.82 1.27 10.19
C LYS A 4 -11.47 1.72 9.65
N LYS A 5 -11.04 2.94 10.01
CA LYS A 5 -9.77 3.52 9.56
C LYS A 5 -8.63 2.98 10.43
N TYR A 6 -7.76 2.18 9.84
CA TYR A 6 -6.56 1.67 10.50
C TYR A 6 -5.42 2.70 10.43
N ASN A 7 -4.59 2.74 11.48
CA ASN A 7 -3.39 3.60 11.54
C ASN A 7 -2.33 3.22 10.48
N VAL A 8 -2.45 2.04 9.88
CA VAL A 8 -1.53 1.53 8.88
C VAL A 8 -2.23 1.52 7.52
N ASP A 9 -1.75 2.37 6.61
CA ASP A 9 -2.37 2.63 5.30
C ASP A 9 -2.58 1.38 4.42
N SER A 10 -1.81 0.31 4.66
CA SER A 10 -1.99 -0.96 3.95
C SER A 10 -3.29 -1.67 4.34
N PHE A 11 -3.76 -1.55 5.58
CA PHE A 11 -4.97 -2.25 6.06
C PHE A 11 -6.26 -1.59 5.57
N ASN A 12 -6.19 -0.35 5.09
CA ASN A 12 -7.31 0.34 4.47
C ASN A 12 -7.45 -0.01 2.96
N LEU A 13 -6.51 -0.78 2.39
CA LEU A 13 -6.58 -1.24 1.00
C LEU A 13 -7.31 -2.58 0.92
N ASP A 14 -8.34 -2.67 0.09
CA ASP A 14 -8.99 -3.93 -0.24
C ASP A 14 -8.10 -4.74 -1.20
N HIS A 15 -7.43 -5.76 -0.67
CA HIS A 15 -6.47 -6.59 -1.41
C HIS A 15 -7.14 -7.55 -2.40
N THR A 16 -8.46 -7.72 -2.34
CA THR A 16 -9.20 -8.59 -3.28
C THR A 16 -9.52 -7.91 -4.59
N LYS A 17 -9.54 -6.57 -4.60
CA LYS A 17 -9.90 -5.74 -5.77
C LYS A 17 -8.71 -5.19 -6.54
N VAL A 18 -7.49 -5.41 -6.05
CA VAL A 18 -6.28 -4.95 -6.74
C VAL A 18 -5.81 -6.01 -7.73
N THR A 19 -5.23 -5.57 -8.85
CA THR A 19 -4.67 -6.42 -9.90
C THR A 19 -3.18 -6.14 -10.01
N ALA A 20 -2.34 -7.06 -9.52
CA ALA A 20 -0.88 -6.98 -9.67
C ALA A 20 -0.45 -7.38 -11.11
N PRO A 21 0.69 -6.87 -11.62
CA PRO A 21 1.63 -5.96 -10.97
C PRO A 21 1.22 -4.48 -11.06
N PHE A 22 1.52 -3.69 -10.02
CA PHE A 22 1.25 -2.24 -10.04
C PHE A 22 2.20 -1.43 -9.14
N VAL A 23 2.25 -0.12 -9.38
CA VAL A 23 2.84 0.88 -8.48
C VAL A 23 1.74 1.80 -8.00
N ARG A 24 1.52 1.88 -6.69
CA ARG A 24 0.48 2.71 -6.08
C ARG A 24 1.07 3.69 -5.07
N LEU A 25 0.61 4.93 -5.09
CA LEU A 25 0.89 5.90 -4.03
C LEU A 25 0.13 5.48 -2.76
N ALA A 26 0.84 4.96 -1.77
CA ALA A 26 0.23 4.47 -0.53
C ALA A 26 0.01 5.58 0.50
N SER A 27 0.94 6.53 0.59
CA SER A 27 0.87 7.63 1.55
C SER A 27 1.78 8.77 1.12
N LYS A 28 1.41 10.01 1.46
CA LYS A 28 2.26 11.18 1.33
C LYS A 28 2.19 11.94 2.65
N LYS A 29 3.33 12.19 3.27
CA LYS A 29 3.44 12.92 4.54
C LYS A 29 4.34 14.12 4.34
N VAL A 30 3.90 15.26 4.90
CA VAL A 30 4.70 16.47 4.96
C VAL A 30 5.29 16.56 6.36
N GLY A 31 6.62 16.67 6.44
CA GLY A 31 7.37 16.82 7.66
C GLY A 31 7.24 18.23 8.23
N PRO A 32 7.59 18.43 9.52
CA PRO A 32 7.40 19.72 10.20
C PRO A 32 8.16 20.89 9.56
N LYS A 33 9.22 20.60 8.80
CA LYS A 33 10.07 21.58 8.10
C LYS A 33 9.79 21.70 6.60
N GLY A 34 8.72 21.06 6.11
CA GLY A 34 8.34 21.08 4.70
C GLY A 34 8.84 19.89 3.88
N ASP A 35 9.60 18.97 4.47
CA ASP A 35 10.07 17.75 3.80
C ASP A 35 8.90 16.88 3.35
N VAL A 36 8.97 16.28 2.17
CA VAL A 36 7.88 15.43 1.65
C VAL A 36 8.35 13.98 1.62
N VAL A 37 7.75 13.15 2.46
CA VAL A 37 7.97 11.69 2.47
C VAL A 37 6.83 11.03 1.73
N THR A 38 7.17 10.28 0.68
CA THR A 38 6.20 9.58 -0.16
C THR A 38 6.40 8.08 -0.06
N LYS A 39 5.35 7.35 0.32
CA LYS A 39 5.34 5.90 0.41
C LYS A 39 4.67 5.33 -0.82
N PHE A 40 5.39 4.47 -1.55
CA PHE A 40 4.87 3.72 -2.68
C PHE A 40 4.71 2.25 -2.31
N ASP A 41 3.66 1.64 -2.83
CA ASP A 41 3.36 0.22 -2.79
C ASP A 41 3.70 -0.34 -4.17
N ILE A 42 4.87 -0.98 -4.26
CA ILE A 42 5.35 -1.63 -5.47
C ILE A 42 4.95 -3.10 -5.34
N ARG A 43 3.91 -3.50 -6.07
CA ARG A 43 3.32 -4.82 -5.96
C ARG A 43 3.67 -5.66 -7.17
N PHE A 44 4.45 -6.71 -6.95
CA PHE A 44 4.90 -7.63 -7.98
C PHE A 44 3.92 -8.79 -8.20
N THR A 45 3.45 -9.41 -7.10
CA THR A 45 2.59 -10.60 -7.16
C THR A 45 1.17 -10.31 -6.70
N GLN A 46 0.23 -11.10 -7.21
CA GLN A 46 -1.18 -10.97 -6.86
C GLN A 46 -1.41 -11.42 -5.39
N PRO A 47 -1.99 -10.54 -4.53
CA PRO A 47 -2.26 -10.88 -3.13
C PRO A 47 -3.03 -12.19 -2.98
N ASN A 48 -2.57 -13.04 -2.05
CA ASN A 48 -3.14 -14.36 -1.73
C ASN A 48 -3.21 -15.36 -2.90
N LYS A 49 -2.54 -15.09 -4.04
CA LYS A 49 -2.41 -16.04 -5.15
C LYS A 49 -0.96 -16.43 -5.42
N GLU A 50 -0.07 -15.44 -5.35
CA GLU A 50 1.34 -15.60 -5.72
C GLU A 50 2.24 -14.87 -4.71
N PHE A 51 3.44 -15.38 -4.52
CA PHE A 51 4.46 -14.81 -3.64
C PHE A 51 5.85 -14.93 -4.26
N MET A 52 6.75 -14.02 -3.87
CA MET A 52 8.16 -14.11 -4.25
C MET A 52 8.89 -15.06 -3.29
N THR A 53 9.73 -15.94 -3.83
CA THR A 53 10.60 -16.80 -3.03
C THR A 53 11.77 -15.99 -2.45
N THR A 54 12.30 -16.42 -1.30
CA THR A 54 13.39 -15.72 -0.58
C THR A 54 14.78 -16.28 -0.92
N ALA A 55 14.98 -16.69 -2.18
CA ALA A 55 16.17 -17.43 -2.62
C ALA A 55 17.49 -16.71 -2.28
#